data_AF-A0A4Q7QU44-F1
#
_entry.id   AF-A0A4Q7QU44-F1
#
_cell.length_a   1.000
_cell.length_b   1.000
_cell.length_c   1.000
_cell.angle_alpha   90.00
_cell.angle_beta   90.00
_cell.angle_gamma   90.00
#
_symmetry.space_group_name_H-M   'P 1'
#
loop_
_entity.id
_entity.type
_entity.pdbx_description
1 polymer ?
#
loop_
_entity_poly.entity_id
_entity_poly.type
_entity_poly.pdbx_seq_one_letter_code
_entity_poly.pdbx_strand_id
1 'polypeptide(L)'
;MSESKNKSKSKDKHNGSRVKITTGPFLVPEEVDSELQGGRENDRIIIILKNPTDKYLKVKVTLGVCLEPREPVSGHINVYKDIEEREIKLGYFTLKPHTCTRIERNIPRGLGLGKDESNAVYRVTAKGDFNVSSDRSTVLCGLAEISVIGGSVFNFQEAGLEQADPALFFPFSNFVVCSKC
;
A
#
# COMPACT_ATOMS: atom_id res chain seq x y z
N MET A 1 -34.45 -20.15 46.71
CA MET A 1 -34.86 -20.78 45.44
C MET A 1 -35.18 -19.64 44.49
N SER A 2 -34.22 -19.05 43.79
CA SER A 2 -33.59 -19.50 42.53
C SER A 2 -34.58 -19.69 41.37
N GLU A 3 -34.22 -19.03 40.26
CA GLU A 3 -34.68 -19.19 38.87
C GLU A 3 -35.85 -18.32 38.39
N SER A 4 -35.86 -17.74 37.18
CA SER A 4 -34.85 -17.51 36.13
C SER A 4 -35.48 -16.61 35.05
N LYS A 5 -34.64 -15.79 34.43
CA LYS A 5 -34.91 -14.89 33.28
C LYS A 5 -35.44 -15.64 32.04
N ASN A 6 -36.15 -14.93 31.15
CA ASN A 6 -35.69 -14.87 29.76
C ASN A 6 -36.18 -13.65 28.96
N LYS A 7 -35.27 -12.67 28.82
CA LYS A 7 -35.21 -11.72 27.71
C LYS A 7 -34.48 -12.42 26.56
N SER A 8 -35.16 -12.75 25.47
CA SER A 8 -34.48 -13.09 24.21
C SER A 8 -34.23 -11.80 23.41
N LYS A 9 -33.10 -11.14 23.67
CA LYS A 9 -32.48 -10.25 22.69
C LYS A 9 -31.65 -11.14 21.76
N SER A 10 -32.11 -11.34 20.52
CA SER A 10 -31.22 -11.81 19.45
C SER A 10 -30.17 -10.71 19.21
N LYS A 11 -28.93 -11.00 19.58
CA LYS A 11 -27.77 -10.27 19.08
C LYS A 11 -27.33 -10.98 17.82
N ASP A 12 -27.66 -10.42 16.66
CA ASP A 12 -26.99 -10.77 15.41
C ASP A 12 -25.51 -10.39 15.56
N LYS A 13 -24.69 -11.40 15.83
CA LYS A 13 -23.24 -11.32 15.70
C LYS A 13 -22.92 -11.32 14.21
N HIS A 14 -22.97 -10.16 13.56
CA HIS A 14 -22.21 -9.95 12.33
C HIS A 14 -20.73 -10.12 12.65
N ASN A 15 -20.23 -11.34 12.43
CA ASN A 15 -18.82 -11.64 12.46
C ASN A 15 -18.19 -10.96 11.23
N GLY A 16 -17.81 -9.69 11.37
CA GLY A 16 -17.30 -8.86 10.29
C GLY A 16 -16.06 -9.49 9.68
N SER A 17 -16.22 -10.11 8.51
CA SER A 17 -15.11 -10.71 7.78
C SER A 17 -14.14 -9.61 7.34
N ARG A 18 -12.90 -9.66 7.82
CA ARG A 18 -11.84 -8.76 7.35
C ARG A 18 -11.53 -9.07 5.89
N VAL A 19 -11.51 -8.04 5.06
CA VAL A 19 -11.24 -8.15 3.63
C VAL A 19 -9.77 -7.84 3.38
N LYS A 20 -9.15 -8.56 2.43
CA LYS A 20 -7.83 -8.22 1.89
C LYS A 20 -8.05 -7.45 0.59
N ILE A 21 -7.47 -6.26 0.52
CA ILE A 21 -7.39 -5.47 -0.70
C ILE A 21 -5.92 -5.30 -1.06
N THR A 22 -5.65 -5.39 -2.34
CA THR A 22 -4.33 -5.21 -2.91
C THR A 22 -4.42 -4.13 -3.98
N THR A 23 -3.49 -3.17 -3.94
CA THR A 23 -3.28 -2.26 -5.07
C THR A 23 -2.82 -3.05 -6.29
N GLY A 24 -3.18 -2.57 -7.46
CA GLY A 24 -2.44 -2.82 -8.67
C GLY A 24 -0.98 -2.36 -8.54
N PRO A 25 -0.07 -2.98 -9.29
CA PRO A 25 1.34 -2.62 -9.24
C PRO A 25 1.55 -1.17 -9.68
N PHE A 26 2.48 -0.47 -9.05
CA PHE A 26 2.98 0.82 -9.53
C PHE A 26 4.51 0.75 -9.65
N LEU A 27 5.01 1.24 -10.78
CA LEU A 27 6.44 1.41 -11.01
C LEU A 27 6.88 2.67 -10.29
N VAL A 28 8.00 2.62 -9.56
CA VAL A 28 8.71 3.82 -9.11
C VAL A 28 9.88 4.02 -10.09
N PRO A 29 9.78 4.97 -11.04
CA PRO A 29 10.86 5.20 -11.99
C PRO A 29 12.08 5.72 -11.25
N GLU A 30 13.27 5.49 -11.80
CA GLU A 30 14.52 5.90 -11.17
C GLU A 30 14.59 7.41 -10.93
N GLU A 31 14.11 8.23 -11.87
CA GLU A 31 14.20 9.70 -11.84
C GLU A 31 12.82 10.40 -11.89
N VAL A 32 12.72 11.55 -11.24
CA VAL A 32 11.59 12.47 -11.35
C VAL A 32 11.89 13.55 -12.39
N ASP A 33 11.17 13.53 -13.52
CA ASP A 33 11.07 14.56 -14.56
C ASP A 33 12.42 15.11 -15.11
N SER A 34 12.83 14.64 -16.29
CA SER A 34 13.97 15.17 -17.06
C SER A 34 13.50 16.37 -17.91
N GLU A 35 14.20 17.50 -18.00
CA GLU A 35 15.25 17.72 -19.02
C GLU A 35 16.19 18.91 -18.70
N LEU A 36 15.93 19.72 -17.67
CA LEU A 36 16.62 21.03 -17.49
C LEU A 36 17.41 21.19 -16.18
N GLN A 37 17.20 20.31 -15.20
CA GLN A 37 17.93 20.29 -13.93
C GLN A 37 18.05 18.81 -13.56
N GLY A 38 19.26 18.24 -13.61
CA GLY A 38 19.50 16.79 -13.47
C GLY A 38 18.52 16.10 -12.52
N GLY A 39 17.72 15.19 -13.07
CA GLY A 39 16.58 14.57 -12.40
C GLY A 39 17.01 14.00 -11.05
N ARG A 40 16.19 14.23 -10.03
CA ARG A 40 16.43 13.64 -8.71
C ARG A 40 15.78 12.29 -8.65
N GLU A 41 16.46 11.39 -7.97
CA GLU A 41 16.07 10.00 -7.96
C GLU A 41 14.86 9.79 -7.01
N ASN A 42 13.93 8.88 -7.34
CA ASN A 42 12.81 8.56 -6.46
C ASN A 42 13.25 7.71 -5.26
N ASP A 43 13.38 8.35 -4.10
CA ASP A 43 14.05 7.82 -2.92
C ASP A 43 13.13 7.46 -1.76
N ARG A 44 11.86 7.83 -1.85
CA ARG A 44 10.91 7.58 -0.78
C ARG A 44 9.52 7.32 -1.30
N ILE A 45 8.88 6.32 -0.68
CA ILE A 45 7.46 6.05 -0.83
C ILE A 45 6.75 6.51 0.45
N ILE A 46 5.65 7.23 0.28
CA ILE A 46 4.74 7.62 1.33
C ILE A 46 3.41 6.94 1.09
N ILE A 47 2.91 6.25 2.11
CA ILE A 47 1.59 5.62 2.11
C ILE A 47 0.75 6.33 3.17
N ILE A 48 -0.39 6.89 2.75
CA ILE A 48 -1.37 7.49 3.65
C ILE A 48 -2.51 6.50 3.84
N LEU A 49 -2.89 6.26 5.09
CA LEU A 49 -4.12 5.56 5.47
C LEU A 49 -5.06 6.57 6.10
N LYS A 50 -6.23 6.80 5.51
CA LYS A 50 -7.22 7.74 6.04
C LYS A 50 -8.49 7.01 6.45
N ASN A 51 -9.02 7.40 7.60
CA ASN A 51 -10.30 6.92 8.11
C ASN A 51 -11.31 8.08 8.04
N PRO A 52 -12.22 8.12 7.04
CA PRO A 52 -13.25 9.13 6.91
C PRO A 52 -14.52 8.82 7.73
N THR A 53 -14.49 7.80 8.62
CA THR A 53 -15.67 7.34 9.35
C THR A 53 -15.65 7.74 10.82
N ASP A 54 -16.79 7.59 11.49
CA ASP A 54 -16.95 7.86 12.93
C ASP A 54 -16.49 6.71 13.86
N LYS A 55 -15.94 5.63 13.30
CA LYS A 55 -15.51 4.46 14.08
C LYS A 55 -14.03 4.16 13.92
N TYR A 56 -13.45 3.47 14.89
CA TYR A 56 -12.10 2.96 14.79
C TYR A 56 -12.00 1.85 13.74
N LEU A 57 -10.94 1.87 12.95
CA LEU A 57 -10.66 0.86 11.94
C LEU A 57 -9.33 0.18 12.20
N LYS A 58 -9.25 -1.13 11.93
CA LYS A 58 -7.99 -1.87 12.02
C LYS A 58 -7.51 -2.25 10.63
N VAL A 59 -6.29 -1.87 10.31
CA VAL A 59 -5.66 -2.14 9.01
C VAL A 59 -4.26 -2.70 9.24
N LYS A 60 -3.96 -3.83 8.60
CA LYS A 60 -2.62 -4.36 8.42
C LYS A 60 -2.14 -3.97 7.04
N VAL A 61 -0.94 -3.41 6.92
CA VAL A 61 -0.36 -3.01 5.64
C VAL A 61 0.95 -3.76 5.38
N THR A 62 1.12 -4.23 4.16
CA THR A 62 2.35 -4.81 3.62
C THR A 62 2.70 -4.14 2.29
N LEU A 63 4.00 -4.13 1.98
CA LEU A 63 4.55 -3.64 0.72
C LEU A 63 5.27 -4.79 0.03
N GLY A 64 4.75 -5.21 -1.12
CA GLY A 64 5.43 -6.12 -2.03
C GLY A 64 6.44 -5.35 -2.88
N VAL A 65 7.61 -5.93 -3.08
CA VAL A 65 8.69 -5.40 -3.91
C VAL A 65 9.10 -6.48 -4.90
N CYS A 66 8.89 -6.21 -6.18
CA CYS A 66 9.33 -7.06 -7.28
C CYS A 66 10.51 -6.38 -7.97
N LEU A 67 11.71 -6.95 -7.81
CA LEU A 67 12.95 -6.37 -8.34
C LEU A 67 13.15 -6.76 -9.79
N GLU A 68 13.56 -5.81 -10.62
CA GLU A 68 14.08 -6.13 -11.95
C GLU A 68 15.36 -6.96 -11.80
N PRO A 69 15.47 -8.11 -12.50
CA PRO A 69 16.69 -8.90 -12.50
C PRO A 69 17.83 -8.12 -13.16
N ARG A 70 19.01 -8.16 -12.54
CA ARG A 70 20.20 -7.43 -13.02
C ARG A 70 20.81 -8.00 -14.30
N GLU A 71 20.37 -9.18 -14.74
CA GLU A 71 20.89 -9.81 -15.94
C GLU A 71 20.14 -9.27 -17.17
N PRO A 72 20.84 -8.57 -18.08
CA PRO A 72 20.22 -8.11 -19.32
C PRO A 72 19.81 -9.33 -20.14
N VAL A 73 18.54 -9.41 -20.49
CA VAL A 73 18.04 -10.42 -21.42
C VAL A 73 18.35 -9.93 -22.84
N SER A 74 19.04 -10.75 -23.63
CA SER A 74 19.28 -10.43 -25.04
C SER A 74 18.04 -10.75 -25.87
N GLY A 75 17.40 -9.74 -26.45
CA GLY A 75 16.26 -9.93 -27.33
C GLY A 75 15.48 -8.64 -27.59
N HIS A 76 14.49 -8.70 -28.49
CA HIS A 76 13.56 -7.59 -28.69
C HIS A 76 12.49 -7.48 -27.58
N ILE A 77 12.36 -8.51 -26.74
CA ILE A 77 11.41 -8.61 -25.64
C ILE A 77 12.13 -9.22 -24.44
N ASN A 78 12.10 -8.54 -23.29
CA ASN A 78 12.62 -9.06 -22.04
C ASN A 78 11.48 -9.71 -21.25
N VAL A 79 11.60 -11.00 -20.97
CA VAL A 79 10.63 -11.74 -20.13
C VAL A 79 11.37 -12.32 -18.95
N TYR A 80 11.14 -11.74 -17.78
CA TYR A 80 11.66 -12.24 -16.52
C TYR A 80 10.61 -13.11 -15.83
N LYS A 81 10.93 -14.39 -15.63
CA LYS A 81 10.00 -15.38 -15.07
C LYS A 81 10.33 -15.65 -13.61
N ASP A 82 9.29 -15.99 -12.85
CA ASP A 82 9.40 -16.49 -11.48
C ASP A 82 10.19 -15.58 -10.54
N ILE A 83 10.15 -14.27 -10.78
CA ILE A 83 10.72 -13.28 -9.86
C ILE A 83 9.95 -13.35 -8.54
N GLU A 84 10.67 -13.54 -7.44
CA GLU A 84 10.08 -13.52 -6.11
C GLU A 84 9.68 -12.09 -5.71
N GLU A 85 8.39 -11.89 -5.38
CA GLU A 85 7.91 -10.64 -4.78
C GLU A 85 8.22 -10.66 -3.27
N ARG A 86 9.15 -9.80 -2.83
CA ARG A 86 9.52 -9.69 -1.42
C ARG A 86 8.45 -8.92 -0.64
N GLU A 87 7.87 -9.53 0.39
CA GLU A 87 6.89 -8.86 1.27
C GLU A 87 7.56 -8.18 2.47
N ILE A 88 7.36 -6.87 2.59
CA ILE A 88 7.77 -6.04 3.73
C ILE A 88 6.54 -5.74 4.60
N LYS A 89 6.61 -6.06 5.90
CA LYS A 89 5.54 -5.74 6.86
C LYS A 89 5.68 -4.29 7.31
N LEU A 90 4.75 -3.43 6.88
CA LEU A 90 4.75 -2.01 7.26
C LEU A 90 4.09 -1.78 8.62
N GLY A 91 3.13 -2.62 9.01
CA GLY A 91 2.61 -2.63 10.37
C GLY A 91 1.13 -2.96 10.50
N TYR A 92 0.67 -2.87 11.74
CA TYR A 92 -0.72 -2.98 12.14
C TYR A 92 -1.16 -1.66 12.76
N PHE A 93 -2.17 -1.04 12.19
CA PHE A 93 -2.62 0.30 12.54
C PHE A 93 -4.07 0.26 13.03
N THR A 94 -4.31 0.98 14.12
CA THR A 94 -5.67 1.28 14.60
C THR A 94 -5.95 2.75 14.28
N LEU A 95 -6.72 3.00 13.22
CA LEU A 95 -7.01 4.32 12.70
C LEU A 95 -8.16 4.94 13.50
N LYS A 96 -7.92 6.11 14.09
CA LYS A 96 -8.96 6.89 14.77
C LYS A 96 -9.94 7.49 13.75
N PRO A 97 -11.21 7.71 14.12
CA PRO A 97 -12.17 8.46 13.31
C PRO A 97 -11.58 9.78 12.79
N HIS A 98 -11.80 10.10 11.52
CA HIS A 98 -11.39 11.35 10.87
C HIS A 98 -9.89 11.68 11.00
N THR A 99 -9.04 10.66 11.03
CA THR A 99 -7.58 10.83 11.07
C THR A 99 -6.90 10.20 9.87
N CYS A 100 -5.65 10.60 9.65
CA CYS A 100 -4.74 9.92 8.74
C CYS A 100 -3.54 9.34 9.51
N THR A 101 -3.03 8.22 9.02
CA THR A 101 -1.75 7.64 9.39
C THR A 101 -0.85 7.72 8.17
N ARG A 102 0.38 8.20 8.39
CA ARG A 102 1.38 8.40 7.34
C ARG A 102 2.53 7.43 7.58
N ILE A 103 2.86 6.63 6.57
CA ILE A 103 3.94 5.65 6.58
C ILE A 103 4.95 6.12 5.54
N GLU A 104 6.18 6.35 5.96
CA GLU A 104 7.27 6.75 5.07
C GLU A 104 8.32 5.65 5.02
N ARG A 105 8.76 5.31 3.81
CA ARG A 105 9.76 4.27 3.60
C ARG A 105 10.76 4.73 2.56
N ASN A 106 12.01 4.85 2.98
CA ASN A 106 13.13 5.13 2.09
C ASN A 106 13.40 3.92 1.19
N ILE A 107 13.66 4.17 -0.09
CA ILE A 107 14.02 3.18 -1.09
C ILE A 107 15.53 2.91 -0.95
N PRO A 108 15.95 1.70 -0.56
CA PRO A 108 17.36 1.41 -0.42
C PRO A 108 18.03 1.42 -1.79
N ARG A 109 19.15 2.15 -1.88
CA ARG A 109 20.03 2.17 -3.05
C ARG A 109 21.39 1.61 -2.70
N GLY A 110 21.99 0.88 -3.62
CA GLY A 110 23.35 0.36 -3.40
C GLY A 110 23.86 -0.54 -4.52
N LEU A 111 24.93 -0.08 -5.17
CA LEU A 111 25.73 -0.91 -6.06
C LEU A 111 26.26 -2.13 -5.30
N GLY A 112 26.01 -3.34 -5.82
CA GLY A 112 26.80 -4.53 -5.48
C GLY A 112 26.28 -5.53 -4.42
N LEU A 113 25.18 -5.28 -3.69
CA LEU A 113 24.75 -6.23 -2.62
C LEU A 113 23.28 -6.71 -2.68
N GLY A 114 22.57 -6.52 -3.80
CA GLY A 114 21.18 -7.02 -3.95
C GLY A 114 20.15 -6.36 -3.02
N LYS A 115 20.52 -5.21 -2.43
CA LYS A 115 19.61 -4.37 -1.64
C LYS A 115 19.04 -3.20 -2.45
N ASP A 116 19.54 -3.01 -3.66
CA ASP A 116 19.09 -1.96 -4.56
C ASP A 116 17.67 -2.24 -5.04
N GLU A 117 16.80 -1.27 -4.86
CA GLU A 117 15.43 -1.33 -5.35
C GLU A 117 15.14 -0.28 -6.41
N SER A 118 16.16 0.29 -7.06
CA SER A 118 15.98 1.05 -8.29
C SER A 118 15.18 0.23 -9.31
N ASN A 119 14.23 0.90 -9.97
CA ASN A 119 13.29 0.30 -10.95
C ASN A 119 12.42 -0.86 -10.42
N ALA A 120 12.29 -1.01 -9.10
CA ALA A 120 11.39 -1.99 -8.54
C ALA A 120 9.91 -1.66 -8.83
N VAL A 121 9.12 -2.72 -9.03
CA VAL A 121 7.65 -2.63 -9.05
C VAL A 121 7.13 -2.87 -7.65
N TYR A 122 6.34 -1.92 -7.15
CA TYR A 122 5.79 -1.96 -5.79
C TYR A 122 4.31 -2.30 -5.79
N ARG A 123 3.88 -2.96 -4.70
CA ARG A 123 2.48 -3.33 -4.47
C ARG A 123 2.11 -3.13 -3.01
N VAL A 124 1.24 -2.16 -2.72
CA VAL A 124 0.68 -2.01 -1.36
C VAL A 124 -0.48 -2.97 -1.18
N THR A 125 -0.42 -3.80 -0.15
CA THR A 125 -1.50 -4.69 0.26
C THR A 125 -1.99 -4.30 1.64
N ALA A 126 -3.30 -4.19 1.80
CA ALA A 126 -3.93 -3.86 3.07
C ALA A 126 -5.02 -4.88 3.42
N LYS A 127 -5.00 -5.38 4.66
CA LYS A 127 -6.04 -6.26 5.20
C LYS A 127 -6.69 -5.59 6.40
N GLY A 128 -8.00 -5.42 6.36
CA GLY A 128 -8.67 -4.63 7.39
C GLY A 128 -10.18 -4.56 7.25
N ASP A 129 -10.73 -3.59 7.96
CA ASP A 129 -12.15 -3.26 7.95
C ASP A 129 -12.44 -2.41 6.69
N PHE A 130 -12.75 -3.06 5.58
CA PHE A 130 -13.09 -2.41 4.32
C PHE A 130 -14.56 -2.61 3.95
N ASN A 131 -15.12 -1.63 3.23
CA ASN A 131 -16.49 -1.71 2.74
C ASN A 131 -16.45 -2.35 1.35
N VAL A 132 -17.07 -3.51 1.21
CA VAL A 132 -17.14 -4.22 -0.06
C VAL A 132 -18.57 -4.55 -0.41
N SER A 133 -18.83 -4.75 -1.71
CA SER A 133 -20.10 -5.19 -2.23
C SER A 133 -20.51 -6.51 -1.60
N SER A 134 -21.82 -6.83 -1.67
CA SER A 134 -22.37 -8.05 -1.07
C SER A 134 -21.70 -9.33 -1.61
N ASP A 135 -21.31 -9.32 -2.88
CA ASP A 135 -20.54 -10.38 -3.54
C ASP A 135 -19.02 -10.35 -3.25
N ARG A 136 -18.55 -9.30 -2.56
CA ARG A 136 -17.17 -8.98 -2.21
C ARG A 136 -16.23 -8.80 -3.41
N SER A 137 -16.77 -8.47 -4.58
CA SER A 137 -15.99 -8.24 -5.81
C SER A 137 -15.45 -6.82 -5.90
N THR A 138 -16.12 -5.87 -5.26
CA THR A 138 -15.88 -4.43 -5.43
C THR A 138 -15.75 -3.74 -4.08
N VAL A 139 -14.77 -2.84 -3.92
CA VAL A 139 -14.74 -1.93 -2.76
C VAL A 139 -15.77 -0.84 -2.98
N LEU A 140 -16.78 -0.77 -2.11
CA LEU A 140 -17.83 0.23 -2.17
C LEU A 140 -17.42 1.60 -1.57
N CYS A 141 -16.12 1.78 -1.31
CA CYS A 141 -15.52 2.95 -0.67
C CYS A 141 -16.08 3.23 0.75
N GLY A 142 -15.43 4.14 1.49
CA GLY A 142 -15.97 4.68 2.75
C GLY A 142 -15.58 3.99 4.07
N LEU A 143 -14.50 3.20 4.11
CA LEU A 143 -13.92 2.75 5.40
C LEU A 143 -12.45 3.18 5.56
N ALA A 144 -11.48 2.53 4.93
CA ALA A 144 -10.10 3.00 4.93
C ALA A 144 -9.70 3.41 3.52
N GLU A 145 -9.38 4.69 3.34
CA GLU A 145 -8.78 5.24 2.13
C GLU A 145 -7.27 5.03 2.19
N ILE A 146 -6.64 4.66 1.08
CA ILE A 146 -5.20 4.55 0.95
C ILE A 146 -4.76 5.46 -0.20
N SER A 147 -3.61 6.09 -0.09
CA SER A 147 -2.95 6.74 -1.22
C SER A 147 -1.46 6.53 -1.13
N VAL A 148 -0.82 6.50 -2.30
CA VAL A 148 0.62 6.34 -2.43
C VAL A 148 1.16 7.53 -3.19
N ILE A 149 2.30 8.04 -2.72
CA ILE A 149 3.07 9.09 -3.36
C ILE A 149 4.54 8.66 -3.30
N GLY A 150 5.26 8.84 -4.40
CA GLY A 150 6.71 8.68 -4.44
C GLY A 150 7.40 9.99 -4.82
N GLY A 151 8.69 10.07 -4.54
CA GLY A 151 9.50 11.25 -4.86
C GLY A 151 10.91 11.20 -4.28
N SER A 152 11.62 12.30 -4.46
CA SER A 152 12.96 12.53 -3.93
C SER A 152 12.92 13.14 -2.52
N VAL A 153 13.96 12.85 -1.73
CA VAL A 153 14.22 13.50 -0.44
C VAL A 153 15.62 14.09 -0.41
N PHE A 154 15.79 15.25 0.21
CA PHE A 154 17.10 15.84 0.42
C PHE A 154 17.91 15.04 1.46
N ASN A 155 17.24 14.66 2.54
CA ASN A 155 17.80 13.90 3.65
C ASN A 155 16.82 12.82 4.13
N PHE A 156 17.30 11.59 4.20
CA PHE A 156 16.53 10.43 4.66
C PHE A 156 16.01 10.51 6.12
N GLN A 157 16.53 11.43 6.94
CA GLN A 157 16.06 11.68 8.30
C GLN A 157 14.92 12.70 8.37
N GLU A 158 14.75 13.54 7.36
CA GLU A 158 13.66 14.51 7.29
C GLU A 158 12.36 13.82 6.89
N ALA A 159 11.22 14.38 7.30
CA ALA A 159 9.90 13.90 6.89
C ALA A 159 9.48 14.56 5.58
N GLY A 160 8.68 13.87 4.76
CA GLY A 160 8.18 14.47 3.52
C GLY A 160 8.94 14.03 2.27
N LEU A 161 8.64 14.71 1.18
CA LEU A 161 9.39 14.69 -0.07
C LEU A 161 9.90 16.11 -0.30
N GLU A 162 11.10 16.22 -0.83
CA GLU A 162 11.59 17.47 -1.38
C GLU A 162 10.94 17.74 -2.75
N GLN A 163 10.78 16.68 -3.55
CA GLN A 163 10.12 16.72 -4.85
C GLN A 163 9.23 15.49 -4.98
N ALA A 164 7.94 15.71 -5.26
CA ALA A 164 7.00 14.64 -5.54
C ALA A 164 7.03 14.27 -7.02
N ASP A 165 6.97 12.99 -7.31
CA ASP A 165 6.80 12.48 -8.67
C ASP A 165 5.31 12.43 -9.02
N PRO A 166 4.83 13.24 -9.98
CA PRO A 166 3.43 13.21 -10.39
C PRO A 166 3.05 11.86 -11.02
N ALA A 167 4.01 11.14 -11.62
CA ALA A 167 3.79 9.79 -12.13
C ALA A 167 3.64 8.75 -11.01
N LEU A 168 3.85 9.12 -9.75
CA LEU A 168 3.63 8.26 -8.57
C LEU A 168 2.46 8.71 -7.70
N PHE A 169 1.67 9.67 -8.17
CA PHE A 169 0.49 10.10 -7.47
C PHE A 169 -0.72 9.27 -7.89
N PHE A 170 -1.12 8.33 -7.03
CA PHE A 170 -2.25 7.45 -7.33
C PHE A 170 -3.21 7.32 -6.14
N PRO A 171 -4.51 7.64 -6.32
CA PRO A 171 -5.53 7.26 -5.36
C PRO A 171 -5.79 5.75 -5.44
N PHE A 172 -5.88 5.08 -4.29
CA PHE A 172 -6.02 3.62 -4.21
C PHE A 172 -7.27 3.06 -4.90
N SER A 173 -8.33 3.86 -5.03
CA SER A 173 -9.54 3.51 -5.77
C SER A 173 -9.27 3.12 -7.23
N ASN A 174 -8.15 3.58 -7.80
CA ASN A 174 -7.83 3.32 -9.20
C ASN A 174 -7.33 1.89 -9.46
N PHE A 175 -7.01 1.11 -8.41
CA PHE A 175 -6.30 -0.16 -8.57
C PHE A 175 -6.76 -1.27 -7.60
N VAL A 176 -8.00 -1.24 -7.15
CA VAL A 176 -8.51 -2.22 -6.18
C VAL A 176 -8.80 -3.56 -6.85
N VAL A 177 -8.14 -4.63 -6.39
CA VAL A 177 -8.59 -6.02 -6.59
C VAL A 177 -9.04 -6.60 -5.24
N CYS A 178 -10.31 -7.01 -5.16
CA CYS A 178 -10.85 -7.70 -3.99
C CYS A 178 -10.66 -9.21 -4.11
N SER A 179 -10.17 -9.84 -3.05
CA SER A 179 -10.12 -11.31 -2.94
C SER A 179 -10.90 -11.79 -1.72
N LYS A 180 -11.65 -12.89 -1.87
CA LYS A 180 -12.28 -13.57 -0.73
C LYS A 180 -11.17 -14.24 0.09
N CYS A 181 -11.09 -13.89 1.38
CA CYS A 181 -10.28 -14.61 2.38
C CYS A 181 -11.09 -15.75 2.99
#